data_AF-A0A6G3PJG3-F1
#
_entry.id   AF-A0A6G3PJG3-F1
#
_cell.length_a   1.000
_cell.length_b   1.000
_cell.length_c   1.000
_cell.angle_alpha   90.00
_cell.angle_beta   90.00
_cell.angle_gamma   90.00
#
_symmetry.space_group_name_H-M   'P 1'
#
loop_
_entity.id
_entity.type
_entity.pdbx_description
1 polymer ?
#
loop_
_entity_poly.entity_id
_entity_poly.type
_entity_poly.pdbx_seq_one_letter_code
_entity_poly.pdbx_strand_id
1 'polypeptide(L)'
;MVGREFAVRAVEEQLERDYRRWRAVDEAALRMAVAEVEEHELVWIVHWTSEAFARTGDPRFMLAGNGPYLVDRIDGGLHTIGVVSSATGGWEDDYRGRVRGLPVRTAVDDLHDALRDLASARGRLHAVRTLRRRLPVLSPADALAYVSALLEGEAPARLVAVATGELVEPLNPVYAVRTVLSGTEVPGDRA
;
A
#
# COMPACT_ATOMS: atom_id res chain seq x y z
N MET A 1 -16.77 -9.86 6.84
CA MET A 1 -16.41 -8.94 5.74
C MET A 1 -17.26 -7.70 5.91
N VAL A 2 -16.63 -6.53 5.91
CA VAL A 2 -17.25 -5.23 6.09
C VAL A 2 -18.05 -4.86 4.85
N GLY A 3 -19.30 -4.43 5.05
CA GLY A 3 -20.21 -3.98 3.99
C GLY A 3 -20.01 -2.52 3.59
N ARG A 4 -20.60 -2.13 2.46
CA ARG A 4 -20.53 -0.78 1.92
C ARG A 4 -21.07 0.26 2.89
N GLU A 5 -22.19 -0.03 3.56
CA GLU A 5 -22.85 0.88 4.50
C GLU A 5 -21.97 1.17 5.71
N PHE A 6 -21.24 0.16 6.19
CA PHE A 6 -20.26 0.35 7.26
C PHE A 6 -19.13 1.28 6.80
N ALA A 7 -18.60 1.08 5.60
CA ALA A 7 -17.53 1.92 5.06
C ALA A 7 -17.96 3.38 4.91
N VAL A 8 -19.18 3.63 4.41
CA VAL A 8 -19.77 4.98 4.36
C VAL A 8 -19.83 5.58 5.76
N ARG A 9 -20.44 4.88 6.72
CA ARG A 9 -20.62 5.37 8.09
C ARG A 9 -19.28 5.69 8.77
N ALA A 10 -18.28 4.80 8.64
CA ALA A 10 -16.96 5.01 9.22
C ALA A 10 -16.29 6.28 8.69
N VAL A 11 -16.44 6.56 7.39
CA VAL A 11 -15.90 7.77 6.77
C VAL A 11 -16.70 9.00 7.15
N GLU A 12 -18.04 8.95 7.16
CA GLU A 12 -18.89 10.06 7.60
C GLU A 12 -18.57 10.48 9.05
N GLU A 13 -18.37 9.53 9.95
CA GLU A 13 -17.96 9.82 11.32
C GLU A 13 -16.58 10.49 11.38
N GLN A 14 -15.63 10.02 10.58
CA GLN A 14 -14.31 10.64 10.51
C GLN A 14 -14.37 12.06 9.93
N LEU A 15 -15.14 12.28 8.87
CA LEU A 15 -15.34 13.61 8.28
C LEU A 15 -16.01 14.57 9.27
N GLU A 16 -16.96 14.10 10.09
CA GLU A 16 -17.56 14.89 11.15
C GLU A 16 -16.55 15.24 12.26
N ARG A 17 -15.67 14.29 12.65
CA ARG A 17 -14.57 14.56 13.60
C ARG A 17 -13.62 15.63 13.08
N ASP A 18 -13.23 15.54 11.81
CA ASP A 18 -12.33 16.51 11.16
C ASP A 18 -13.01 17.88 11.01
N TYR A 19 -14.29 17.90 10.63
CA TYR A 19 -15.08 19.14 10.57
C TYR A 19 -15.13 19.86 11.91
N ARG A 20 -15.44 19.16 13.01
CA ARG A 20 -15.44 19.76 14.36
C ARG A 20 -14.08 20.33 14.73
N ARG A 21 -13.01 19.61 14.40
CA ARG A 21 -11.63 20.06 14.64
C ARG A 21 -11.33 21.33 13.87
N TRP A 22 -11.63 21.38 12.58
CA TRP A 22 -11.40 22.57 11.75
C TRP A 22 -12.28 23.74 12.16
N ARG A 23 -13.55 23.49 12.50
CA ARG A 23 -14.49 24.54 12.88
C ARG A 23 -14.13 25.23 14.20
N ALA A 24 -13.36 24.55 15.06
CA ALA A 24 -12.83 25.11 16.30
C ALA A 24 -11.70 26.13 16.07
N VAL A 25 -11.02 26.10 14.92
CA VAL A 25 -9.92 27.01 14.57
C VAL A 25 -10.25 27.96 13.42
N ASP A 26 -11.22 27.62 12.56
CA ASP A 26 -11.64 28.43 11.43
C ASP A 26 -13.17 28.43 11.31
N GLU A 27 -13.77 29.62 11.33
CA GLU A 27 -15.20 29.76 11.19
C GLU A 27 -15.76 29.45 9.79
N ALA A 28 -14.91 29.57 8.79
CA ALA A 28 -15.23 29.27 7.41
C ALA A 28 -15.04 27.78 7.06
N ALA A 29 -14.69 26.92 8.03
CA ALA A 29 -14.52 25.50 7.78
C ALA A 29 -15.75 24.89 7.10
N LEU A 30 -15.51 24.21 5.98
CA LEU A 30 -16.56 23.56 5.20
C LEU A 30 -16.86 22.16 5.75
N ARG A 31 -18.13 21.79 5.73
CA ARG A 31 -18.56 20.42 6.01
C ARG A 31 -18.30 19.54 4.80
N MET A 32 -17.84 18.32 5.05
CA MET A 32 -17.51 17.33 4.03
C MET A 32 -18.57 16.23 4.00
N ALA A 33 -18.73 15.61 2.84
CA ALA A 33 -19.66 14.51 2.61
C ALA A 33 -19.03 13.43 1.73
N VAL A 34 -19.48 12.19 1.91
CA VAL A 34 -19.16 11.09 0.99
C VAL A 34 -19.79 11.40 -0.37
N ALA A 35 -18.99 11.26 -1.43
CA ALA A 35 -19.39 11.51 -2.81
C ALA A 35 -19.65 10.19 -3.56
N GLU A 36 -18.74 9.23 -3.41
CA GLU A 36 -18.77 7.97 -4.14
C GLU A 36 -18.09 6.87 -3.32
N VAL A 37 -18.52 5.63 -3.54
CA VAL A 37 -17.89 4.45 -2.94
C VAL A 37 -17.66 3.42 -4.02
N GLU A 38 -16.41 3.04 -4.21
CA GLU A 38 -15.97 2.01 -5.13
C GLU A 38 -15.59 0.75 -4.34
N GLU A 39 -15.96 -0.41 -4.89
CA GLU A 39 -15.54 -1.71 -4.37
C GLU A 39 -14.17 -2.07 -4.93
N HIS A 40 -13.21 -2.34 -4.04
CA HIS A 40 -11.91 -2.90 -4.38
C HIS A 40 -11.73 -4.26 -3.70
N GLU A 41 -10.83 -5.11 -4.20
CA GLU A 41 -10.63 -6.45 -3.64
C GLU A 41 -10.14 -6.41 -2.17
N LEU A 42 -9.38 -5.38 -1.80
CA LEU A 42 -8.82 -5.21 -0.46
C LEU A 42 -9.72 -4.34 0.43
N VAL A 43 -10.32 -3.30 -0.12
CA VAL A 43 -10.89 -2.17 0.62
C VAL A 43 -12.18 -1.67 -0.03
N TRP A 44 -12.96 -0.90 0.70
CA TRP A 44 -13.88 0.07 0.10
C TRP A 44 -13.12 1.37 -0.11
N ILE A 45 -13.12 1.90 -1.33
CA ILE A 45 -12.53 3.20 -1.64
C ILE A 45 -13.65 4.24 -1.53
N VAL A 46 -13.51 5.18 -0.60
CA VAL A 46 -14.55 6.17 -0.30
C VAL A 46 -14.05 7.56 -0.68
N HIS A 47 -14.62 8.08 -1.77
CA HIS A 47 -14.40 9.43 -2.24
C HIS A 47 -15.29 10.41 -1.48
N TRP A 48 -14.76 11.59 -1.20
CA TRP A 48 -15.43 12.62 -0.42
C TRP A 48 -15.15 14.00 -1.01
N THR A 49 -16.08 14.92 -0.78
CA THR A 49 -16.00 16.30 -1.26
C THR A 49 -16.69 17.24 -0.27
N SER A 50 -16.70 18.54 -0.56
CA SER A 50 -17.46 19.48 0.26
C SER A 50 -18.97 19.31 0.03
N GLU A 51 -19.74 19.38 1.11
CA GLU A 51 -21.21 19.29 1.03
C GLU A 51 -21.79 20.48 0.23
N ALA A 52 -21.11 21.63 0.27
CA ALA A 52 -21.48 22.80 -0.51
C ALA A 52 -21.32 22.53 -2.02
N PHE A 53 -20.20 21.94 -2.45
CA PHE A 53 -19.97 21.58 -3.84
C PHE A 53 -20.93 20.49 -4.32
N ALA A 54 -21.10 19.42 -3.53
CA ALA A 54 -22.00 18.31 -3.89
C ALA A 54 -23.44 18.78 -4.16
N ARG A 55 -23.91 19.80 -3.42
CA ARG A 55 -25.26 20.35 -3.55
C ARG A 55 -25.42 21.39 -4.65
N THR A 56 -24.41 22.24 -4.85
CA THR A 56 -24.54 23.44 -5.71
C THR A 56 -23.79 23.33 -7.03
N GLY A 57 -22.78 22.47 -7.11
CA GLY A 57 -21.83 22.40 -8.21
C GLY A 57 -20.93 23.63 -8.36
N ASP A 58 -20.95 24.58 -7.41
CA ASP A 58 -20.15 25.81 -7.50
C ASP A 58 -18.66 25.49 -7.30
N PRO A 59 -17.81 25.71 -8.33
CA PRO A 59 -16.39 25.36 -8.31
C PRO A 59 -15.59 26.00 -7.17
N ARG A 60 -16.09 27.09 -6.57
CA ARG A 60 -15.44 27.74 -5.40
C ARG A 60 -15.38 26.84 -4.17
N PHE A 61 -16.25 25.84 -4.09
CA PHE A 61 -16.27 24.85 -3.01
C PHE A 61 -15.62 23.51 -3.41
N MET A 62 -15.10 23.41 -4.64
CA MET A 62 -14.45 22.19 -5.12
C MET A 62 -13.14 21.95 -4.37
N LEU A 63 -12.94 20.72 -3.91
CA LEU A 63 -11.65 20.31 -3.34
C LEU A 63 -10.70 19.89 -4.45
N ALA A 64 -9.43 20.26 -4.30
CA ALA A 64 -8.35 19.80 -5.15
C ALA A 64 -7.29 19.07 -4.32
N GLY A 65 -6.83 17.93 -4.83
CA GLY A 65 -5.69 17.20 -4.27
C GLY A 65 -6.00 16.30 -3.08
N ASN A 66 -7.25 16.18 -2.64
CA ASN A 66 -7.63 15.21 -1.62
C ASN A 66 -7.67 13.79 -2.21
N GLY A 67 -7.07 12.83 -1.51
CA GLY A 67 -7.24 11.42 -1.83
C GLY A 67 -8.40 10.80 -1.04
N PRO A 68 -8.89 9.63 -1.48
CA PRO A 68 -9.97 8.93 -0.81
C PRO A 68 -9.55 8.37 0.55
N TYR A 69 -10.55 7.99 1.32
CA TYR A 69 -10.37 7.06 2.43
C TYR A 69 -10.41 5.63 1.92
N LEU A 70 -9.64 4.75 2.55
CA LEU A 70 -9.71 3.31 2.34
C LEU A 70 -10.27 2.68 3.61
N VAL A 71 -11.31 1.87 3.48
CA VAL A 71 -11.87 1.08 4.59
C VAL A 71 -11.58 -0.39 4.35
N ASP A 72 -10.85 -1.00 5.27
CA ASP A 72 -10.47 -2.40 5.20
C ASP A 72 -11.71 -3.32 5.15
N ARG A 73 -11.78 -4.23 4.17
CA ARG A 73 -12.93 -5.14 4.01
C ARG A 73 -13.00 -6.27 5.04
N ILE A 74 -11.93 -6.52 5.78
CA ILE A 74 -11.84 -7.59 6.77
C ILE A 74 -12.11 -7.04 8.17
N ASP A 75 -11.34 -6.04 8.60
CA ASP A 75 -11.38 -5.53 9.98
C ASP A 75 -12.02 -4.14 10.12
N GLY A 76 -12.35 -3.48 9.00
CA GLY A 76 -12.97 -2.15 8.99
C GLY A 76 -12.02 -1.00 9.28
N GLY A 77 -10.71 -1.25 9.40
CA GLY A 77 -9.68 -0.22 9.61
C GLY A 77 -9.79 0.92 8.59
N LEU A 78 -9.65 2.15 9.08
CA LEU A 78 -9.75 3.35 8.27
C LEU A 78 -8.36 3.89 7.96
N HIS A 79 -8.10 4.10 6.67
CA HIS A 79 -6.83 4.61 6.18
C HIS A 79 -7.05 5.73 5.17
N THR A 80 -5.99 6.47 4.87
CA THR A 80 -6.00 7.52 3.84
C THR A 80 -4.77 7.39 2.94
N ILE A 81 -4.95 7.78 1.69
CA ILE A 81 -3.91 7.84 0.66
C ILE A 81 -3.95 9.21 -0.01
N GLY A 82 -2.84 9.63 -0.62
CA GLY A 82 -2.79 10.84 -1.44
C GLY A 82 -3.46 10.65 -2.79
N VAL A 83 -3.88 11.75 -3.43
CA VAL A 83 -4.53 11.72 -4.76
C VAL A 83 -3.66 11.06 -5.83
N VAL A 84 -2.34 11.27 -5.81
CA VAL A 84 -1.42 10.66 -6.79
C VAL A 84 -1.36 9.16 -6.59
N SER A 85 -1.25 8.71 -5.34
CA SER A 85 -1.26 7.30 -4.98
C SER A 85 -2.55 6.60 -5.41
N SER A 86 -3.70 7.26 -5.19
CA SER A 86 -5.00 6.78 -5.66
C SER A 86 -5.06 6.66 -7.18
N ALA A 87 -4.57 7.67 -7.91
CA ALA A 87 -4.64 7.72 -9.36
C ALA A 87 -3.73 6.70 -10.05
N THR A 88 -2.61 6.32 -9.42
CA THR A 88 -1.65 5.37 -9.99
C THR A 88 -1.81 3.94 -9.46
N GLY A 89 -2.63 3.71 -8.43
CA GLY A 89 -2.68 2.43 -7.72
C GLY A 89 -1.47 2.15 -6.84
N GLY A 90 -0.54 3.10 -6.69
CA GLY A 90 0.73 2.89 -5.99
C GLY A 90 0.59 2.59 -4.48
N TRP A 91 -0.60 2.74 -3.91
CA TRP A 91 -0.88 2.39 -2.52
C TRP A 91 -0.99 0.88 -2.28
N GLU A 92 -1.29 0.08 -3.30
CA GLU A 92 -1.72 -1.30 -3.10
C GLU A 92 -0.65 -2.21 -2.49
N ASP A 93 0.59 -2.12 -2.96
CA ASP A 93 1.69 -2.95 -2.46
C ASP A 93 2.04 -2.60 -1.01
N ASP A 94 2.02 -1.32 -0.67
CA ASP A 94 2.17 -0.87 0.72
C ASP A 94 1.01 -1.36 1.60
N TYR A 95 -0.21 -1.33 1.07
CA TYR A 95 -1.39 -1.84 1.78
C TYR A 95 -1.29 -3.34 2.03
N ARG A 96 -1.01 -4.14 1.00
CA ARG A 96 -0.85 -5.59 1.12
C ARG A 96 0.28 -5.92 2.10
N GLY A 97 1.46 -5.35 1.88
CA GLY A 97 2.65 -5.70 2.66
C GLY A 97 2.64 -5.17 4.08
N ARG A 98 2.52 -3.85 4.25
CA ARG A 98 2.68 -3.20 5.56
C ARG A 98 1.40 -3.15 6.37
N VAL A 99 0.26 -2.89 5.74
CA VAL A 99 -1.03 -2.77 6.47
C VAL A 99 -1.61 -4.15 6.78
N ARG A 100 -1.69 -5.02 5.77
CA ARG A 100 -2.28 -6.36 5.93
C ARG A 100 -1.30 -7.48 6.26
N GLY A 101 0.01 -7.26 6.13
CA GLY A 101 1.00 -8.32 6.32
C GLY A 101 0.87 -9.46 5.30
N LEU A 102 0.24 -9.20 4.16
CA LEU A 102 0.14 -10.17 3.07
C LEU A 102 1.47 -10.27 2.33
N PRO A 103 1.83 -11.46 1.82
CA PRO A 103 2.99 -11.61 0.97
C PRO A 103 2.85 -10.72 -0.28
N VAL A 104 3.81 -9.82 -0.48
CA VAL A 104 3.95 -9.05 -1.72
C VAL A 104 5.15 -9.58 -2.46
N ARG A 105 4.93 -9.98 -3.70
CA ARG A 105 6.01 -10.48 -4.55
C ARG A 105 6.91 -9.31 -4.93
N THR A 106 8.21 -9.48 -4.74
CA THR A 106 9.23 -8.45 -4.90
C THR A 106 10.16 -8.77 -6.07
N ALA A 107 10.97 -7.78 -6.47
CA ALA A 107 12.04 -7.98 -7.45
C ALA A 107 13.07 -9.04 -7.03
N VAL A 108 13.16 -9.37 -5.73
CA VAL A 108 14.01 -10.45 -5.22
C VAL A 108 13.40 -11.81 -5.50
N ASP A 109 12.08 -11.96 -5.40
CA ASP A 109 11.38 -13.21 -5.75
C ASP A 109 11.53 -13.51 -7.25
N ASP A 110 11.40 -12.48 -8.09
CA ASP A 110 11.62 -12.62 -9.53
C ASP A 110 13.09 -12.92 -9.87
N LEU A 111 14.03 -12.38 -9.08
CA LEU A 111 15.43 -12.78 -9.18
C LEU A 111 15.60 -14.26 -8.84
N HIS A 112 14.97 -14.75 -7.77
CA HIS A 112 15.10 -16.14 -7.35
C HIS A 112 14.59 -17.10 -8.40
N ASP A 113 13.42 -16.85 -8.97
CA ASP A 113 12.84 -17.68 -10.01
C ASP A 113 13.73 -17.69 -11.26
N ALA A 114 14.20 -16.52 -11.70
CA ALA A 114 15.11 -16.41 -12.83
C ALA A 114 16.43 -17.17 -12.61
N LEU A 115 16.96 -17.20 -11.38
CA LEU A 115 18.17 -17.96 -11.07
C LEU A 115 17.94 -19.47 -11.05
N ARG A 116 16.80 -19.94 -10.53
CA ARG A 116 16.43 -21.36 -10.52
C ARG A 116 16.23 -21.87 -11.95
N ASP A 117 15.51 -21.12 -12.78
CA ASP A 117 15.30 -21.44 -14.19
C ASP A 117 16.63 -21.49 -14.95
N LEU A 118 17.49 -20.48 -14.73
CA LEU A 118 18.77 -20.41 -15.42
C LEU A 118 19.75 -21.51 -14.98
N ALA A 119 19.76 -21.86 -13.70
CA ALA A 119 20.55 -22.97 -13.20
C ALA A 119 20.09 -24.31 -13.79
N SER A 120 18.79 -24.50 -13.94
CA SER A 120 18.21 -25.69 -14.56
C SER A 120 18.55 -25.79 -16.05
N ALA A 121 18.54 -24.65 -16.77
CA ALA A 121 18.81 -24.63 -18.21
C ALA A 121 20.30 -24.64 -18.59
N ARG A 122 21.16 -23.97 -17.81
CA ARG A 122 22.56 -23.68 -18.19
C ARG A 122 23.59 -23.98 -17.09
N GLY A 123 23.14 -24.53 -15.97
CA GLY A 123 23.98 -24.88 -14.84
C GLY A 123 24.25 -23.73 -13.88
N ARG A 124 24.61 -24.12 -12.66
CA ARG A 124 24.83 -23.22 -11.50
C ARG A 124 25.78 -22.06 -11.78
N LEU A 125 26.90 -22.30 -12.46
CA LEU A 125 27.90 -21.24 -12.72
C LEU A 125 27.36 -20.12 -13.62
N HIS A 126 26.43 -20.45 -14.52
CA HIS A 126 25.80 -19.45 -15.36
C HIS A 126 24.82 -18.58 -14.55
N ALA A 127 24.06 -19.19 -13.63
CA ALA A 127 23.23 -18.46 -12.67
C ALA A 127 24.07 -17.53 -11.77
N VAL A 128 25.21 -18.00 -11.24
CA VAL A 128 26.14 -17.17 -10.44
C VAL A 128 26.66 -15.97 -11.25
N ARG A 129 27.01 -16.18 -12.52
CA ARG A 129 27.48 -15.10 -13.39
C ARG A 129 26.38 -14.06 -13.65
N THR A 130 25.14 -14.50 -13.87
CA THR A 130 23.99 -13.60 -14.06
C THR A 130 23.66 -12.83 -12.79
N LEU A 131 23.65 -13.50 -11.63
CA LEU A 131 23.47 -12.84 -10.33
C LEU A 131 24.47 -11.70 -10.15
N ARG A 132 25.77 -11.94 -10.39
CA ARG A 132 26.80 -10.90 -10.23
C ARG A 132 26.71 -9.76 -11.24
N ARG A 133 26.15 -10.00 -12.42
CA ARG A 133 25.90 -8.93 -13.39
C ARG A 133 24.79 -8.01 -12.92
N ARG A 134 23.75 -8.58 -12.29
CA ARG A 134 22.61 -7.84 -11.76
C ARG A 134 22.88 -7.22 -10.39
N LEU A 135 23.72 -7.87 -9.57
CA LEU A 135 24.14 -7.43 -8.24
C LEU A 135 25.67 -7.40 -8.13
N PRO A 136 26.34 -6.38 -8.71
CA PRO A 136 27.80 -6.26 -8.68
C PRO A 136 28.38 -6.10 -7.27
N VAL A 137 27.57 -5.64 -6.30
CA VAL A 137 27.94 -5.52 -4.89
C VAL A 137 28.28 -6.87 -4.24
N LEU A 138 27.76 -7.99 -4.78
CA LEU A 138 28.07 -9.31 -4.28
C LEU A 138 29.47 -9.75 -4.72
N SER A 139 30.28 -10.18 -3.75
CA SER A 139 31.57 -10.81 -4.02
C SER A 139 31.38 -12.12 -4.82
N PRO A 140 32.44 -12.62 -5.51
CA PRO A 140 32.38 -13.93 -6.17
C PRO A 140 31.95 -15.06 -5.23
N ALA A 141 32.46 -15.04 -3.99
CA ALA A 141 32.15 -16.04 -2.98
C ALA A 141 30.70 -15.93 -2.49
N ASP A 142 30.23 -14.70 -2.25
CA ASP A 142 28.85 -14.47 -1.81
C ASP A 142 27.84 -14.86 -2.89
N ALA A 143 28.11 -14.53 -4.16
CA ALA A 143 27.22 -14.93 -5.24
C ALA A 143 27.16 -16.46 -5.42
N LEU A 144 28.28 -17.16 -5.25
CA LEU A 144 28.31 -18.62 -5.27
C LEU A 144 27.51 -19.21 -4.09
N ALA A 145 27.70 -18.65 -2.89
CA ALA A 145 26.98 -19.07 -1.69
C ALA A 145 25.47 -18.80 -1.82
N TYR A 146 25.09 -17.65 -2.37
CA TYR A 146 23.70 -17.27 -2.64
C TYR A 146 23.03 -18.32 -3.53
N VAL A 147 23.57 -18.56 -4.73
CA VAL A 147 22.95 -19.47 -5.69
C VAL A 147 22.97 -20.91 -5.19
N SER A 148 24.05 -21.36 -4.55
CA SER A 148 24.11 -22.74 -4.06
C SER A 148 23.03 -23.01 -3.02
N ALA A 149 22.90 -22.14 -2.01
CA ALA A 149 21.87 -22.27 -0.99
C ALA A 149 20.45 -22.10 -1.55
N LEU A 150 20.25 -21.17 -2.50
CA LEU A 150 18.96 -20.98 -3.18
C LEU A 150 18.50 -22.24 -3.95
N LEU A 151 19.44 -22.97 -4.57
CA LEU A 151 19.12 -24.21 -5.28
C LEU A 151 18.88 -25.40 -4.33
N GLU A 152 19.41 -25.32 -3.11
CA GLU A 152 19.18 -26.29 -2.03
C GLU A 152 17.92 -25.98 -1.19
N GLY A 153 17.37 -24.76 -1.34
CA GLY A 153 16.15 -24.31 -0.70
C GLY A 153 16.06 -22.79 -0.67
N GLU A 154 16.61 -22.19 0.39
CA GLU A 154 16.52 -20.77 0.69
C GLU A 154 17.88 -20.07 0.57
N ALA A 155 17.88 -18.87 0.00
CA ALA A 155 19.08 -18.05 -0.04
C ALA A 155 19.46 -17.54 1.36
N PRO A 156 20.75 -17.31 1.67
CA PRO A 156 21.15 -16.87 3.01
C PRO A 156 20.57 -15.49 3.31
N ALA A 157 19.85 -15.34 4.42
CA ALA A 157 19.12 -14.11 4.78
C ALA A 157 19.97 -12.84 4.69
N ARG A 158 21.23 -12.89 5.12
CA ARG A 158 22.17 -11.76 5.03
C ARG A 158 22.38 -11.27 3.58
N LEU A 159 22.39 -12.18 2.61
CA LEU A 159 22.61 -11.85 1.20
C LEU A 159 21.30 -11.47 0.52
N VAL A 160 20.17 -12.05 0.96
CA VAL A 160 18.82 -11.60 0.59
C VAL A 160 18.62 -10.15 1.00
N ALA A 161 19.06 -9.75 2.21
CA ALA A 161 18.99 -8.36 2.65
C ALA A 161 19.77 -7.40 1.73
N VAL A 162 20.97 -7.80 1.28
CA VAL A 162 21.75 -7.04 0.29
C VAL A 162 20.99 -6.96 -1.04
N ALA A 163 20.49 -8.08 -1.57
CA ALA A 163 19.71 -8.09 -2.80
C ALA A 163 18.44 -7.23 -2.71
N THR A 164 17.79 -7.23 -1.55
CA THR A 164 16.60 -6.41 -1.27
C THR A 164 16.96 -4.93 -1.32
N GLY A 165 18.02 -4.50 -0.63
CA GLY A 165 18.46 -3.10 -0.63
C GLY A 165 18.88 -2.58 -2.00
N GLU A 166 19.32 -3.47 -2.90
CA GLU A 166 19.73 -3.10 -4.26
C GLU A 166 18.59 -3.16 -5.29
N LEU A 167 17.60 -4.05 -5.10
CA LEU A 167 16.57 -4.33 -6.12
C LEU A 167 15.18 -3.83 -5.78
N VAL A 168 14.88 -3.67 -4.49
CA VAL A 168 13.56 -3.22 -4.04
C VAL A 168 13.66 -1.73 -3.79
N GLU A 169 12.97 -0.96 -4.62
CA GLU A 169 12.87 0.49 -4.40
C GLU A 169 12.24 0.76 -3.04
N PRO A 170 12.83 1.65 -2.21
CA PRO A 170 12.21 2.07 -0.97
C PRO A 170 10.81 2.64 -1.24
N LEU A 171 9.87 2.35 -0.33
CA LEU A 171 8.52 2.92 -0.42
C LEU A 171 8.62 4.45 -0.52
N ASN A 172 8.13 4.99 -1.64
CA ASN A 172 8.00 6.43 -1.79
C ASN A 172 6.88 6.91 -0.84
N PRO A 173 7.17 7.84 0.10
CA PRO A 173 6.17 8.33 1.05
C PRO A 173 4.92 8.94 0.39
N VAL A 174 5.03 9.43 -0.86
CA VAL A 174 3.88 9.93 -1.63
C VAL A 174 2.83 8.84 -1.89
N TYR A 175 3.26 7.58 -1.95
CA TYR A 175 2.40 6.42 -2.18
C TYR A 175 2.02 5.68 -0.90
N ALA A 176 2.53 6.11 0.26
CA ALA A 176 2.31 5.43 1.51
C ALA A 176 0.86 5.58 2.00
N VAL A 177 0.30 4.45 2.45
CA VAL A 177 -0.96 4.39 3.18
C VAL A 177 -0.72 4.89 4.60
N ARG A 178 -1.62 5.75 5.09
CA ARG A 178 -1.64 6.19 6.48
C ARG A 178 -2.87 5.68 7.20
N THR A 179 -2.67 4.92 8.28
CA THR A 179 -3.76 4.50 9.17
C THR A 179 -4.28 5.69 9.96
N VAL A 180 -5.61 5.84 9.95
CA VAL A 180 -6.35 6.87 10.69
C VAL A 180 -6.97 6.25 11.94
N LEU A 181 -7.62 5.09 11.79
CA LEU A 181 -8.14 4.28 12.89
C LEU A 181 -7.85 2.81 12.58
N SER A 182 -7.28 2.08 13.54
CA SER A 182 -7.11 0.63 13.40
C SER A 182 -8.47 -0.08 13.52
N GLY A 183 -8.64 -1.27 12.92
CA GLY A 183 -9.91 -2.02 12.96
C GLY A 183 -10.44 -2.31 14.38
N THR A 184 -9.58 -2.34 15.40
CA THR A 184 -9.96 -2.46 16.82
C THR A 184 -10.57 -1.18 17.43
N GLU A 185 -10.34 -0.04 16.78
CA GLU A 185 -10.72 1.31 17.24
C GLU A 185 -11.88 1.89 16.44
N VAL A 186 -12.27 1.26 15.33
CA VAL A 186 -13.44 1.69 14.55
C VAL A 186 -14.70 1.31 15.33
N PRO A 187 -15.56 2.27 15.69
CA PRO A 187 -16.82 1.96 16.36
C PRO A 187 -17.71 1.14 15.42
N GLY A 188 -17.79 -0.17 15.66
CA GLY A 188 -18.66 -1.09 14.95
C GLY A 188 -19.27 -2.06 15.96
N ASP A 189 -20.60 -2.04 16.04
CA ASP A 189 -21.47 -2.84 16.92
C ASP A 189 -20.78 -4.02 17.63
N ARG A 190 -20.48 -3.81 18.93
CA ARG A 190 -20.44 -4.94 19.85
C ARG A 190 -21.88 -5.37 20.09
N ALA A 191 -22.26 -6.43 19.38
CA ALA A 191 -23.50 -7.23 19.47
C ALA A 191 -24.71 -6.69 18.70
#